data_AF-A0A432M0P8-F1
#
_entry.id   AF-A0A432M0P8-F1
#
_cell.length_a   1.000
_cell.length_b   1.000
_cell.length_c   1.000
_cell.angle_alpha   90.00
_cell.angle_beta   90.00
_cell.angle_gamma   90.00
#
_symmetry.space_group_name_H-M   'P 1'
#
loop_
_entity.id
_entity.type
_entity.pdbx_description
1 polymer ?
#
loop_
_entity_poly.entity_id
_entity_poly.type
_entity_poly.pdbx_seq_one_letter_code
_entity_poly.pdbx_strand_id
1 'polypeptide(L)'
;MAADDVGPVNISATYSWNLLLYEYQGMCYIAYTTTAPFRAQQGQLMLYSGSPPANPQDCIAWTWDSNPSPFNTGKPWGSGYSAGWIAQQSPNGPYTYVAATGVTSD
;
A
#
# COMPACT_ATOMS: atom_id res chain seq x y z
N MET A 1 44.73 -26.76 4.69
CA MET A 1 44.37 -25.35 4.97
C MET A 1 43.04 -25.39 5.71
N ALA A 2 43.00 -24.91 6.95
CA ALA A 2 41.81 -24.99 7.80
C ALA A 2 40.77 -23.96 7.34
N ALA A 3 39.51 -24.38 7.31
CA ALA A 3 38.35 -23.60 6.87
C ALA A 3 37.78 -22.69 7.99
N ASP A 4 38.63 -22.28 8.93
CA ASP A 4 38.23 -21.60 10.16
C ASP A 4 38.62 -20.13 10.12
N ASP A 5 38.05 -19.34 9.20
CA ASP A 5 37.87 -17.88 9.43
C ASP A 5 36.93 -17.19 8.41
N VAL A 6 35.80 -17.79 8.05
CA VAL A 6 34.80 -17.08 7.23
C VAL A 6 33.73 -16.51 8.15
N GLY A 7 33.92 -15.25 8.54
CA GLY A 7 32.92 -14.49 9.29
C GLY A 7 31.61 -14.28 8.52
N PRO A 8 30.51 -13.91 9.22
CA PRO A 8 29.22 -13.70 8.58
C PRO A 8 29.25 -12.52 7.60
N VAL A 9 28.67 -12.70 6.42
CA VAL A 9 28.48 -11.64 5.41
C VAL A 9 27.03 -11.17 5.45
N ASN A 10 26.83 -9.86 5.55
CA ASN A 10 25.51 -9.24 5.59
C ASN A 10 25.30 -8.35 4.37
N ILE A 11 24.07 -8.33 3.86
CA ILE A 11 23.62 -7.41 2.81
C ILE A 11 22.25 -6.85 3.18
N SER A 12 22.01 -5.60 2.81
CA SER A 12 20.71 -4.93 2.93
C SER A 12 20.23 -4.45 1.57
N ALA A 13 18.93 -4.53 1.33
CA ALA A 13 18.27 -3.96 0.16
C ALA A 13 17.18 -2.97 0.61
N THR A 14 16.88 -1.98 -0.24
CA THR A 14 15.78 -1.03 -0.03
C THR A 14 14.79 -1.17 -1.18
N TYR A 15 13.50 -1.19 -0.84
CA TYR A 15 12.41 -1.22 -1.79
C TYR A 15 11.46 -0.06 -1.51
N SER A 16 10.72 0.38 -2.53
CA SER A 16 9.81 1.51 -2.46
C SER A 16 8.43 1.12 -2.93
N TRP A 17 7.40 1.62 -2.24
CA TRP A 17 6.00 1.51 -2.64
C TRP A 17 5.48 2.90 -2.95
N ASN A 18 4.89 3.08 -4.14
CA ASN A 18 4.30 4.32 -4.58
C ASN A 18 2.79 4.12 -4.70
N LEU A 19 2.03 5.06 -4.16
CA LEU A 19 0.57 5.04 -4.16
C LEU A 19 0.06 6.40 -4.65
N LEU A 20 -0.86 6.37 -5.61
CA LEU A 20 -1.47 7.54 -6.20
C LEU A 20 -2.99 7.41 -6.13
N LEU A 21 -3.64 8.38 -5.48
CA LEU A 21 -5.08 8.58 -5.52
C LEU A 21 -5.37 9.74 -6.50
N TYR A 22 -6.19 9.51 -7.51
CA TYR A 22 -6.44 10.50 -8.56
C TYR A 22 -7.86 10.41 -9.14
N GLU A 23 -8.26 11.49 -9.80
CA GLU A 23 -9.53 11.62 -10.51
C GLU A 23 -9.40 11.07 -11.94
N TYR A 24 -10.36 10.26 -12.35
CA TYR A 24 -10.54 9.91 -13.75
C TYR A 24 -12.04 9.72 -14.07
N GLN A 25 -12.56 10.55 -14.96
CA GLN A 25 -13.97 10.55 -15.40
C GLN A 25 -14.98 10.69 -14.24
N GLY A 26 -14.69 11.57 -13.29
CA GLY A 26 -15.49 11.87 -12.12
C GLY A 26 -15.37 10.85 -10.99
N MET A 27 -14.45 9.89 -11.08
CA MET A 27 -14.33 8.78 -10.13
C MET A 27 -12.95 8.72 -9.48
N CYS A 28 -12.90 8.20 -8.25
CA CYS A 28 -11.67 7.92 -7.51
C CYS A 28 -10.99 6.65 -8.04
N TYR A 29 -9.78 6.82 -8.56
CA TYR A 29 -8.89 5.73 -8.96
C TYR A 29 -7.65 5.68 -8.06
N ILE A 30 -7.22 4.47 -7.75
CA ILE A 30 -5.99 4.21 -7.00
C ILE A 30 -5.01 3.48 -7.92
N ALA A 31 -3.90 4.13 -8.26
CA ALA A 31 -2.77 3.51 -8.94
C ALA A 31 -1.63 3.25 -7.96
N TYR A 32 -0.84 2.21 -8.24
CA TYR A 32 0.26 1.82 -7.38
C TYR A 32 1.38 1.15 -8.18
N THR A 33 2.62 1.30 -7.69
CA THR A 33 3.82 0.63 -8.21
C THR A 33 4.77 0.29 -7.07
N THR A 34 5.61 -0.73 -7.23
CA THR A 34 6.65 -1.08 -6.26
C THR A 34 7.93 -1.53 -6.96
N THR A 35 9.08 -1.31 -6.33
CA THR A 35 10.37 -1.89 -6.76
C THR A 35 10.65 -3.22 -6.07
N ALA A 36 9.83 -3.62 -5.10
CA ALA A 36 9.96 -4.90 -4.44
C ALA A 36 9.71 -6.05 -5.45
N PRO A 37 10.60 -7.05 -5.53
CA PRO A 37 10.38 -8.23 -6.37
C PRO A 37 9.36 -9.21 -5.76
N PHE A 38 8.75 -8.84 -4.65
CA PHE A 38 7.74 -9.59 -3.92
C PHE A 38 6.55 -8.70 -3.61
N ARG A 39 5.38 -9.31 -3.44
CA ARG A 39 4.18 -8.61 -2.96
C ARG A 39 4.24 -8.41 -1.45
N ALA A 40 3.54 -7.39 -0.95
CA ALA A 40 3.33 -7.26 0.48
C ALA A 40 2.45 -8.43 0.98
N GLN A 41 2.69 -8.92 2.20
CA GLN A 41 1.93 -10.04 2.76
C GLN A 41 0.45 -9.65 2.89
N GLN A 42 -0.43 -10.36 2.17
CA GLN A 42 -1.87 -10.06 2.12
C GLN A 42 -2.17 -8.59 1.77
N GLY A 43 -1.44 -8.03 0.81
CA GLY A 43 -1.52 -6.62 0.47
C GLY A 43 -2.88 -6.19 -0.10
N GLN A 44 -3.39 -5.05 0.36
CA GLN A 44 -4.68 -4.50 -0.05
C GLN A 44 -4.56 -3.01 -0.33
N LEU A 45 -5.32 -2.51 -1.30
CA LEU A 45 -5.52 -1.09 -1.53
C LEU A 45 -6.88 -0.67 -0.98
N MET A 46 -6.88 0.45 -0.30
CA MET A 46 -8.01 0.96 0.47
C MET A 46 -8.28 2.42 0.09
N LEU A 47 -9.56 2.78 -0.02
CA LEU A 47 -10.02 4.16 -0.02
C LEU A 47 -10.65 4.47 1.34
N TYR A 48 -10.39 5.65 1.87
CA TYR A 48 -10.93 6.15 3.13
C TYR A 48 -11.64 7.48 2.94
N SER A 49 -12.62 7.75 3.80
CA SER A 49 -13.18 9.09 4.02
C SER A 49 -12.38 9.78 5.13
N GLY A 50 -11.80 10.93 4.85
CA GLY A 50 -10.90 11.67 5.70
C GLY A 50 -9.47 11.11 5.67
N SER A 51 -8.74 11.37 6.76
CA SER A 51 -7.38 10.86 6.96
C SER A 51 -7.36 9.34 7.12
N PRO A 52 -6.26 8.66 6.75
CA PRO A 52 -6.11 7.23 7.00
C PRO A 52 -6.38 6.89 8.48
N PRO A 53 -7.32 5.96 8.78
CA PRO A 53 -7.72 5.62 10.15
C PRO A 53 -6.63 4.85 10.92
N ALA A 54 -6.76 4.79 12.24
CA ALA A 54 -5.85 4.01 13.09
C ALA A 54 -5.94 2.50 12.82
N ASN A 55 -7.15 1.99 12.56
CA ASN A 55 -7.36 0.65 12.03
C ASN A 55 -7.39 0.73 10.50
N PRO A 56 -6.37 0.21 9.78
CA PRO A 56 -6.27 0.39 8.34
C PRO A 56 -7.38 -0.31 7.54
N GLN A 57 -8.14 -1.21 8.15
CA GLN A 57 -9.24 -1.93 7.50
C GLN A 57 -10.58 -1.17 7.50
N ASP A 58 -10.68 -0.03 8.21
CA ASP A 58 -11.89 0.80 8.27
C ASP A 58 -12.03 1.65 6.99
N CYS A 59 -12.19 0.98 5.85
CA CYS A 59 -12.24 1.57 4.51
C CYS A 59 -13.67 1.68 3.97
N ILE A 60 -13.84 2.48 2.91
CA ILE A 60 -15.11 2.63 2.18
C ILE A 60 -15.11 1.92 0.82
N ALA A 61 -13.95 1.50 0.33
CA ALA A 61 -13.75 0.66 -0.85
C ALA A 61 -12.36 0.01 -0.77
N TRP A 62 -12.22 -1.22 -1.29
CA TRP A 62 -10.94 -1.91 -1.28
C TRP A 62 -10.80 -2.95 -2.39
N THR A 63 -9.54 -3.32 -2.67
CA THR A 63 -9.20 -4.45 -3.55
C THR A 63 -7.87 -5.09 -3.12
N TRP A 64 -7.62 -6.32 -3.55
CA TRP A 64 -6.31 -6.96 -3.36
C TRP A 64 -5.24 -6.30 -4.23
N ASP A 65 -4.02 -6.15 -3.73
CA ASP A 65 -2.88 -5.61 -4.51
C ASP A 65 -2.38 -6.57 -5.61
N SER A 66 -2.94 -7.78 -5.68
CA SER A 66 -2.76 -8.73 -6.78
C SER A 66 -3.68 -8.48 -7.97
N ASN A 67 -4.70 -7.62 -7.82
CA ASN A 67 -5.59 -7.26 -8.92
C ASN A 67 -4.96 -6.19 -9.82
N PRO A 68 -5.41 -6.03 -11.08
CA PRO A 68 -4.81 -5.03 -11.97
C PRO A 68 -4.88 -3.60 -11.44
N SER A 69 -3.79 -2.86 -11.63
CA SER A 69 -3.69 -1.41 -11.45
C SER A 69 -4.08 -0.69 -12.75
N PRO A 70 -4.84 0.41 -12.72
CA PRO A 70 -5.38 1.09 -11.54
C PRO A 70 -6.69 0.48 -11.03
N PHE A 71 -6.96 0.62 -9.74
CA PHE A 71 -8.20 0.24 -9.10
C PHE A 71 -9.23 1.38 -9.18
N ASN A 72 -10.33 1.16 -9.89
CA ASN A 72 -11.52 2.01 -9.80
C ASN A 72 -12.29 1.68 -8.52
N THR A 73 -12.37 2.63 -7.59
CA THR A 73 -13.03 2.43 -6.28
C THR A 73 -14.56 2.42 -6.35
N GLY A 74 -15.13 2.85 -7.48
CA GLY A 74 -16.57 3.05 -7.64
C GLY A 74 -17.12 4.25 -6.87
N LYS A 75 -16.26 5.06 -6.22
CA LYS A 75 -16.65 6.29 -5.53
C LYS A 75 -16.44 7.50 -6.43
N PRO A 76 -17.33 8.51 -6.40
CA PRO A 76 -17.11 9.76 -7.11
C PRO A 76 -15.89 10.48 -6.53
N TRP A 77 -15.17 11.23 -7.38
CA TRP A 77 -14.09 12.09 -6.95
C TRP A 77 -14.61 13.27 -6.13
N GLY A 78 -13.81 13.73 -5.17
CA GLY A 78 -14.12 14.89 -4.34
C GLY A 78 -13.04 15.15 -3.28
N SER A 79 -13.24 16.21 -2.49
CA SER A 79 -12.43 16.47 -1.31
C SER A 79 -12.76 15.51 -0.18
N GLY A 80 -11.81 15.32 0.74
CA GLY A 80 -12.01 14.46 1.91
C GLY A 80 -11.76 12.98 1.67
N TYR A 81 -11.06 12.57 0.60
CA TYR A 81 -10.66 11.17 0.40
C TYR A 81 -9.16 10.97 0.64
N SER A 82 -8.77 9.81 1.15
CA SER A 82 -7.38 9.36 1.15
C SER A 82 -7.29 7.89 0.72
N ALA A 83 -6.12 7.43 0.32
CA ALA A 83 -5.87 6.04 -0.03
C ALA A 83 -4.76 5.45 0.83
N GLY A 84 -4.84 4.13 1.07
CA GLY A 84 -3.81 3.37 1.76
C GLY A 84 -3.49 2.08 1.01
N TRP A 85 -2.21 1.72 0.99
CA TRP A 85 -1.75 0.38 0.68
C TRP A 85 -1.37 -0.27 2.01
N ILE A 86 -2.11 -1.29 2.41
CA ILE A 86 -1.94 -1.97 3.69
C ILE A 86 -1.45 -3.40 3.47
N ALA A 87 -0.77 -3.95 4.46
CA ALA A 87 -0.33 -5.33 4.46
C ALA A 87 -0.37 -5.90 5.87
N GLN A 88 -0.45 -7.23 5.99
CA GLN A 88 -0.40 -7.90 7.28
C GLN A 88 1.03 -7.88 7.82
N GLN A 89 1.20 -7.48 9.08
CA GLN A 89 2.50 -7.54 9.74
C GLN A 89 2.99 -8.99 9.83
N SER A 90 4.28 -9.21 9.61
CA SER A 90 4.89 -10.53 9.81
C SER A 90 4.99 -10.87 11.31
N PRO A 91 4.83 -12.14 11.73
CA PRO A 91 4.54 -13.31 10.90
C PRO A 91 3.06 -13.44 10.49
N ASN A 92 2.11 -12.95 11.29
CA ASN A 92 0.66 -12.89 10.99
C ASN A 92 -0.04 -11.93 11.98
N GLY A 93 0.47 -10.70 12.09
CA GLY A 93 -0.04 -9.65 12.97
C GLY A 93 -1.22 -8.87 12.38
N PRO A 94 -1.55 -7.71 12.96
CA PRO A 94 -2.57 -6.81 12.40
C PRO A 94 -2.13 -6.22 11.06
N TYR A 95 -3.07 -5.64 10.33
CA TYR A 95 -2.77 -4.86 9.15
C TYR A 95 -2.07 -3.55 9.51
N THR A 96 -1.12 -3.13 8.69
CA THR A 96 -0.37 -1.88 8.83
C THR A 96 -0.21 -1.19 7.48
N TYR A 97 0.04 0.12 7.49
CA TYR A 97 0.26 0.90 6.29
C TYR A 97 1.66 0.64 5.72
N VAL A 98 1.70 0.25 4.45
CA VAL A 98 2.90 0.27 3.62
C VAL A 98 3.12 1.66 3.04
N ALA A 99 2.04 2.28 2.56
CA ALA A 99 2.00 3.65 2.08
C ALA A 99 0.60 4.22 2.28
N ALA A 100 0.49 5.54 2.42
CA ALA A 100 -0.78 6.25 2.44
C ALA A 100 -0.63 7.63 1.80
N THR A 101 -1.71 8.11 1.17
CA THR A 101 -1.77 9.48 0.65
C THR A 101 -2.22 10.46 1.73
N GLY A 102 -2.02 11.75 1.47
CA GLY A 102 -2.78 12.79 2.17
C GLY A 102 -4.26 12.76 1.80
N VAL A 103 -5.04 13.60 2.47
CA VAL A 103 -6.46 13.82 2.17
C VAL A 103 -6.57 14.77 0.96
N THR A 104 -7.44 14.42 0.01
CA THR A 104 -7.77 15.29 -1.13
C THR A 104 -8.42 16.58 -0.61
N SER A 105 -8.03 17.69 -1.22
CA SER A 105 -8.58 19.02 -0.97
C SER A 105 -9.00 19.64 -2.30
N ASP A 106 -9.92 20.60 -2.23
CA ASP A 106 -10.40 21.37 -3.39
C ASP A 106 -9.35 22.36 -3.90
#